data_AF-A0A645HR98-F1
#
_entry.id   AF-A0A645HR98-F1
#
_cell.length_a   1.000
_cell.length_b   1.000
_cell.length_c   1.000
_cell.angle_alpha   90.00
_cell.angle_beta   90.00
_cell.angle_gamma   90.00
#
_symmetry.space_group_name_H-M   'P 1'
#
loop_
_entity.id
_entity.type
_entity.pdbx_description
1 polymer ?
#
loop_
_entity_poly.entity_id
_entity_poly.type
_entity_poly.pdbx_seq_one_letter_code
_entity_poly.pdbx_strand_id
1 'polypeptide(L)'
;MCVATCSGQAIFLVNEDCGDGYAIVTLPYEFLPLPKIGSIGKGLNRAGSAVCDAEVIEIRTSPAFDKTTLLTMKVPKDMAMKARFFKA
;
A
#
# COMPACT_ATOMS: atom_id res chain seq x y z
N MET A 1 1.07 11.86 -12.12
CA MET A 1 1.22 10.43 -11.76
C MET A 1 -0.15 9.92 -11.35
N CYS A 2 -0.77 8.99 -12.10
CA CYS A 2 -2.20 8.65 -11.89
C CYS A 2 -2.53 8.07 -10.51
N VAL A 3 -1.59 7.32 -9.90
CA VAL A 3 -1.79 6.76 -8.55
C VAL A 3 -1.99 7.86 -7.50
N ALA A 4 -1.30 9.00 -7.62
CA ALA A 4 -1.40 10.11 -6.66
C ALA A 4 -2.73 10.89 -6.74
N THR A 5 -3.59 10.59 -7.72
CA THR A 5 -4.89 11.25 -7.91
C THR A 5 -6.06 10.29 -7.66
N CYS A 6 -5.81 8.98 -7.56
CA CYS A 6 -6.85 7.99 -7.29
C CYS A 6 -7.15 7.93 -5.79
N SER A 7 -8.42 7.82 -5.40
CA SER A 7 -8.84 7.70 -3.99
C SER A 7 -8.60 6.30 -3.39
N GLY A 8 -7.53 5.63 -3.77
CA GLY A 8 -7.13 4.33 -3.20
C GLY A 8 -7.89 3.10 -3.69
N GLN A 9 -8.90 3.24 -4.56
CA GLN A 9 -9.76 2.10 -4.94
C GLN A 9 -9.35 1.40 -6.24
N ALA A 10 -8.69 2.11 -7.16
CA ALA A 10 -8.53 1.63 -8.54
C ALA A 10 -7.06 1.41 -8.96
N ILE A 11 -6.11 2.23 -8.49
CA ILE A 11 -4.74 2.23 -9.01
C ILE A 11 -3.74 1.82 -7.93
N PHE A 12 -2.89 0.86 -8.29
CA PHE A 12 -1.83 0.30 -7.46
C PHE A 12 -0.56 0.21 -8.29
N LEU A 13 0.59 0.56 -7.72
CA LEU A 13 1.88 0.22 -8.32
C LEU A 13 2.37 -1.05 -7.66
N VAL A 14 2.58 -2.10 -8.44
CA VAL A 14 3.01 -3.41 -7.94
C VAL A 14 4.38 -3.71 -8.52
N ASN A 15 5.32 -4.06 -7.65
CA ASN A 15 6.61 -4.62 -8.03
C ASN A 15 6.71 -6.03 -7.43
N GLU A 16 6.68 -7.07 -8.27
CA GLU A 16 6.73 -8.47 -7.86
C GLU A 16 8.15 -9.05 -7.83
N ASP A 17 9.16 -8.28 -8.26
CA ASP A 17 10.55 -8.69 -8.41
C ASP A 17 11.44 -8.06 -7.33
N CYS A 18 11.03 -8.22 -6.07
CA CYS A 18 11.73 -7.67 -4.91
C CYS A 18 12.66 -8.68 -4.21
N GLY A 19 12.77 -9.91 -4.72
CA GLY A 19 13.51 -10.99 -4.07
C GLY A 19 12.81 -11.62 -2.87
N ASP A 20 13.31 -12.75 -2.40
CA ASP A 20 12.96 -13.38 -1.12
C ASP A 20 11.48 -13.75 -0.89
N GLY A 21 10.69 -13.92 -1.96
CA GLY A 21 9.29 -14.31 -1.85
C GLY A 21 8.33 -13.17 -1.48
N TYR A 22 8.78 -11.92 -1.56
CA TYR A 22 7.96 -10.73 -1.30
C TYR A 22 7.73 -9.90 -2.55
N ALA A 23 6.70 -9.04 -2.47
CA ALA A 23 6.38 -8.01 -3.44
C ALA A 23 6.11 -6.69 -2.72
N ILE A 24 6.17 -5.61 -3.48
CA ILE A 24 5.90 -4.26 -2.99
C ILE A 24 4.65 -3.73 -3.69
N VAL A 25 3.74 -3.14 -2.90
CA VAL A 25 2.50 -2.52 -3.39
C VAL A 25 2.45 -1.08 -2.88
N THR A 26 2.40 -0.11 -3.80
CA THR A 26 2.14 1.30 -3.50
C THR A 26 0.68 1.63 -3.80
N LEU A 27 0.01 2.24 -2.83
CA LEU A 27 -1.39 2.64 -2.91
C LEU A 27 -1.63 4.04 -2.31
N PRO A 28 -2.68 4.74 -2.75
CA PRO A 28 -3.18 5.94 -2.07
C PRO A 28 -3.74 5.60 -0.69
N TYR A 29 -3.35 6.37 0.32
CA TYR A 29 -3.75 6.20 1.71
C TYR A 29 -4.34 7.50 2.25
N GLU A 30 -5.56 7.41 2.79
CA GLU A 30 -6.39 8.58 3.12
C GLU A 30 -6.63 8.76 4.62
N PHE A 31 -6.15 7.86 5.48
CA PHE A 31 -6.47 7.87 6.92
C PHE A 31 -5.39 8.57 7.75
N LEU A 32 -5.84 9.18 8.85
CA LEU A 32 -4.97 9.72 9.90
C LEU A 32 -5.22 8.97 11.22
N PRO A 33 -4.21 8.84 12.10
CA PRO A 33 -2.81 9.22 11.88
C PRO A 33 -2.13 8.35 10.80
N LEU A 34 -1.14 8.90 10.11
CA LEU A 34 -0.35 8.13 9.15
C LEU A 34 0.46 7.04 9.89
N PRO A 35 0.52 5.82 9.36
CA PRO A 35 1.42 4.80 9.90
C PRO A 35 2.88 5.20 9.69
N LYS A 36 3.77 4.66 10.52
CA LYS A 36 5.21 4.90 10.42
C LYS A 36 5.86 3.85 9.52
N ILE A 37 6.96 4.20 8.87
CA ILE A 37 7.83 3.20 8.22
C ILE A 37 8.26 2.15 9.27
N GLY A 38 8.21 0.88 8.90
CA GLY A 38 8.39 -0.28 9.77
C GLY A 38 7.12 -0.73 10.51
N SER A 39 5.99 -0.04 10.37
CA SER A 39 4.73 -0.48 10.99
C SER A 39 4.24 -1.76 10.32
N ILE A 40 3.92 -2.77 11.12
CA ILE A 40 3.31 -4.02 10.67
C ILE A 40 1.81 -3.95 10.91
N GLY A 41 1.04 -4.15 9.85
CA GLY A 41 -0.42 -4.20 9.89
C GLY A 41 -0.95 -5.30 8.99
N LYS A 42 -2.21 -5.19 8.59
CA LYS A 42 -2.88 -6.14 7.68
C LYS A 42 -3.04 -5.56 6.29
N GLY A 43 -2.67 -6.34 5.28
CA GLY A 43 -3.11 -6.14 3.91
C GLY A 43 -4.54 -6.64 3.76
N LEU A 44 -5.44 -5.80 3.25
CA LEU A 44 -6.85 -6.16 3.00
C LEU A 44 -7.12 -6.33 1.51
N ASN A 45 -8.08 -7.18 1.15
CA ASN A 45 -8.60 -7.27 -0.21
C ASN A 45 -9.67 -6.19 -0.49
N ARG A 46 -10.24 -6.21 -1.71
CA ARG A 46 -11.30 -5.27 -2.13
C ARG A 46 -12.60 -5.37 -1.31
N ALA A 47 -12.84 -6.50 -0.65
CA ALA A 47 -13.98 -6.69 0.26
C ALA A 47 -13.67 -6.22 1.70
N GLY A 48 -12.46 -5.70 1.96
CA GLY A 48 -12.02 -5.29 3.29
C GLY A 48 -11.60 -6.45 4.19
N SER A 49 -11.49 -7.68 3.68
CA SER A 49 -11.03 -8.84 4.46
C SER A 49 -9.51 -8.89 4.50
N ALA A 50 -8.94 -9.22 5.66
CA ALA A 50 -7.49 -9.40 5.80
C ALA A 50 -7.00 -10.61 4.97
N VAL A 51 -5.90 -10.43 4.25
CA VAL A 51 -5.31 -11.46 3.38
C VAL A 51 -3.86 -11.79 3.73
N CYS A 52 -3.12 -10.85 4.34
CA CYS A 52 -1.74 -11.08 4.78
C CYS A 52 -1.30 -10.04 5.81
N ASP A 53 -0.15 -10.29 6.44
CA ASP A 53 0.62 -9.24 7.10
C ASP A 53 1.29 -8.34 6.04
N ALA A 54 1.37 -7.06 6.35
CA ALA A 54 1.96 -6.05 5.49
C ALA A 54 2.85 -5.12 6.31
N GLU A 55 4.05 -4.84 5.82
CA GLU A 55 5.00 -3.91 6.45
C GLU A 55 5.06 -2.62 5.64
N VAL A 56 4.87 -1.47 6.29
CA VAL A 56 5.04 -0.16 5.63
C VAL A 56 6.52 0.11 5.42
N ILE A 57 6.95 0.27 4.17
CA ILE A 57 8.36 0.53 3.82
C ILE A 57 8.59 1.95 3.31
N GLU A 58 7.55 2.65 2.84
CA GLU A 58 7.65 4.03 2.39
C GLU A 58 6.33 4.76 2.61
N ILE A 59 6.42 6.03 3.00
CA ILE A 59 5.31 6.98 3.00
C ILE A 59 5.77 8.19 2.19
N ARG A 60 5.05 8.52 1.12
CA ARG A 60 5.39 9.63 0.23
C ARG A 60 4.25 10.64 0.17
N THR A 61 4.59 11.89 0.46
CA THR A 61 3.71 13.06 0.33
C THR A 61 4.39 14.12 -0.52
N SER A 62 3.63 14.83 -1.36
CA SER A 62 4.13 15.94 -2.17
C SER A 62 3.02 16.98 -2.36
N PRO A 63 3.33 18.28 -2.49
CA PRO A 63 2.33 19.29 -2.88
C PRO A 63 1.59 18.94 -4.17
N ALA A 64 2.24 18.22 -5.09
CA ALA A 64 1.64 17.79 -6.35
C ALA A 64 0.65 16.61 -6.19
N PHE A 65 0.55 15.99 -5.02
CA PHE A 65 -0.33 14.84 -4.76
C PHE A 65 -1.70 15.27 -4.22
N ASP A 66 -2.01 16.57 -4.20
CA ASP A 66 -3.29 17.11 -3.74
C ASP A 66 -3.76 16.49 -2.41
N LYS A 67 -2.86 16.52 -1.40
CA LYS A 67 -3.05 15.94 -0.06
C LYS A 67 -3.24 14.42 0.00
N THR A 68 -3.13 13.72 -1.12
CA THR A 68 -3.06 12.26 -1.16
C THR A 68 -1.69 11.79 -0.67
N THR A 69 -1.70 10.89 0.32
CA THR A 69 -0.48 10.20 0.75
C THR A 69 -0.33 8.90 -0.03
N LEU A 70 0.86 8.60 -0.53
CA LEU A 70 1.15 7.28 -1.07
C LEU A 70 1.82 6.43 0.01
N LEU A 71 1.25 5.27 0.27
CA LEU A 71 1.79 4.26 1.17
C LEU A 71 2.32 3.10 0.34
N THR A 72 3.58 2.75 0.56
CA THR A 72 4.21 1.57 -0.02
C THR A 72 4.36 0.51 1.06
N MET A 73 3.81 -0.68 0.82
CA MET A 73 3.88 -1.80 1.73
C MET A 73 4.55 -3.02 1.09
N LYS A 74 5.30 -3.78 1.88
CA LYS A 74 5.85 -5.09 1.55
C LYS A 74 4.85 -6.17 1.97
N VAL A 75 4.56 -7.09 1.05
CA VAL A 75 3.61 -8.19 1.23
C VAL A 75 4.18 -9.50 0.64
N PRO A 76 3.69 -10.68 1.04
CA PRO A 76 4.02 -11.93 0.35
C PRO A 76 3.72 -11.85 -1.16
N LYS A 77 4.58 -12.46 -1.99
CA LYS A 77 4.47 -12.36 -3.46
C LYS A 77 3.13 -12.86 -3.99
N ASP A 78 2.59 -13.94 -3.41
CA ASP A 78 1.28 -14.51 -3.77
C ASP A 78 0.07 -13.63 -3.36
N MET A 79 0.33 -12.54 -2.62
CA MET A 79 -0.64 -11.54 -2.17
C MET A 79 -0.50 -10.20 -2.89
N ALA A 80 0.52 -10.01 -3.75
CA ALA A 80 0.77 -8.77 -4.50
C ALA A 80 -0.46 -8.29 -5.29
N MET A 81 -1.19 -9.23 -5.88
CA MET A 81 -2.40 -8.95 -6.66
C MET A 81 -3.71 -9.03 -5.85
N LYS A 82 -3.63 -9.26 -4.54
CA LYS A 82 -4.79 -9.39 -3.63
C LYS A 82 -4.85 -8.30 -2.58
N ALA A 83 -3.71 -7.87 -2.05
CA ALA A 83 -3.62 -6.78 -1.10
C ALA A 83 -3.89 -5.44 -1.80
N ARG A 84 -4.95 -4.75 -1.40
CA ARG A 84 -5.50 -3.53 -2.01
C ARG A 84 -5.74 -2.42 -1.00
N PHE A 85 -5.49 -2.68 0.28
CA PHE A 85 -5.54 -1.67 1.32
C PHE A 85 -4.64 -2.07 2.50
N PHE A 86 -4.20 -1.09 3.30
CA PHE A 86 -3.41 -1.31 4.50
C PHE A 86 -4.21 -0.89 5.73
N LYS A 87 -4.25 -1.74 6.76
CA LYS A 87 -4.83 -1.40 8.07
C LYS A 87 -3.77 -1.60 9.14
N ALA A 88 -3.41 -0.51 9.82
CA ALA A 88 -2.54 -0.52 10.99
C ALA A 88 -3.15 -1.34 12.14
#